data_AF-A0A351MTP5-F1
#
_entry.id   AF-A0A351MTP5-F1
#
_cell.length_a   1.000
_cell.length_b   1.000
_cell.length_c   1.000
_cell.angle_alpha   90.00
_cell.angle_beta   90.00
_cell.angle_gamma   90.00
#
_symmetry.space_group_name_H-M   'P 1'
#
loop_
_entity.id
_entity.type
_entity.pdbx_description
1 polymer ?
#
loop_
_entity_poly.entity_id
_entity_poly.type
_entity_poly.pdbx_seq_one_letter_code
_entity_poly.pdbx_strand_id
1 'polypeptide(L)'
;MRFWFTLIGVSLVAVSAEDSLPAVPRVTERESSLAVVVAEKHEAMHYVGAHADALEIFLRSTARLGLPPGRKPRIEVADISNLPPVACTVKGGQVLVAVRLGDATQAPLRASEAVARSWLAAASLAGSQPTNEPAPWAPPAIAAEVVAQLRPAMVDFWYRQATLNRPAALTEVIAGKADPRESLLFIRALRRNLSAQAFGVTLAAAGRGEDILPTLLSFAKDPQLWWIASRQALLDARPPLALGMRESLSELDAIARFVHDPVGLGDVVLDGPAAARLRKLPAVQEAMAARLAQLRRDILRQNPVAHNSWRCLGSWMEAFPTG
;
A
#
# COMPACT_ATOMS: atom_id res chain seq x y z
N MET A 1 25.57 -62.58 53.44
CA MET A 1 24.88 -61.35 53.88
C MET A 1 23.63 -61.16 53.02
N ARG A 2 22.45 -61.17 53.67
CA ARG A 2 21.16 -60.52 53.32
C ARG A 2 20.61 -60.66 51.89
N PHE A 3 19.60 -61.54 51.71
CA PHE A 3 18.14 -61.28 51.63
C PHE A 3 17.68 -61.03 50.16
N TRP A 4 17.04 -62.01 49.50
CA TRP A 4 15.56 -62.22 49.38
C TRP A 4 14.90 -61.15 48.48
N PHE A 5 13.99 -61.39 47.52
CA PHE A 5 13.33 -62.55 46.91
C PHE A 5 12.52 -61.99 45.70
N THR A 6 12.44 -62.72 44.56
CA THR A 6 11.31 -62.76 43.57
C THR A 6 10.80 -61.44 42.93
N LEU A 7 10.09 -61.36 41.80
CA LEU A 7 9.32 -62.28 40.94
C LEU A 7 9.13 -61.59 39.58
N ILE A 8 8.91 -62.42 38.56
CA ILE A 8 8.46 -62.19 37.17
C ILE A 8 7.62 -60.90 36.95
N GLY A 9 7.93 -60.12 35.91
CA GLY A 9 7.12 -58.96 35.51
C GLY A 9 7.37 -58.51 34.07
N VAL A 10 6.41 -58.82 33.20
CA VAL A 10 6.06 -58.20 31.91
C VAL A 10 6.59 -56.77 31.77
N SER A 11 7.48 -56.51 30.79
CA SER A 11 7.72 -55.13 30.35
C SER A 11 6.56 -54.67 29.48
N LEU A 12 5.68 -53.91 30.14
CA LEU A 12 4.66 -53.09 29.52
C LEU A 12 5.28 -52.12 28.51
N VAL A 13 4.57 -52.01 27.38
CA VAL A 13 4.59 -50.91 26.44
C VAL A 13 4.53 -49.57 27.18
N ALA A 14 5.52 -48.71 26.97
CA ALA A 14 5.41 -47.28 27.23
C ALA A 14 5.33 -46.55 25.88
N VAL A 15 4.10 -46.42 25.37
CA VAL A 15 3.77 -45.37 24.41
C VAL A 15 3.67 -44.09 25.22
N SER A 16 4.52 -43.11 24.90
CA SER A 16 4.23 -41.72 25.20
C SER A 16 4.61 -40.90 23.97
N ALA A 17 3.63 -40.75 23.09
CA ALA A 17 3.57 -39.66 22.14
C ALA A 17 3.05 -38.46 22.92
N GLU A 18 3.92 -37.50 23.25
CA GLU A 18 3.47 -36.15 23.55
C GLU A 18 2.97 -35.54 22.24
N ASP A 19 1.66 -35.65 22.00
CA ASP A 19 0.94 -34.79 21.07
C ASP A 19 1.09 -33.34 21.59
N SER A 20 2.11 -32.63 21.11
CA SER A 20 2.20 -31.20 21.29
C SER A 20 1.00 -30.57 20.59
N LEU A 21 0.05 -30.04 21.37
CA LEU A 21 -1.06 -29.25 20.85
C LEU A 21 -0.51 -28.20 19.87
N PRO A 22 -1.15 -27.99 18.70
CA PRO A 22 -0.69 -26.98 17.76
C PRO A 22 -0.67 -25.62 18.46
N ALA A 23 0.49 -24.96 18.46
CA ALA A 23 0.66 -23.65 19.07
C ALA A 23 -0.41 -22.70 18.49
N VAL A 24 -1.20 -22.08 19.36
CA VAL A 24 -2.19 -21.08 18.96
C VAL A 24 -1.46 -20.00 18.17
N PRO A 25 -1.85 -19.69 16.91
CA PRO A 25 -1.17 -18.69 16.11
C PRO A 25 -1.15 -17.37 16.87
N ARG A 26 0.05 -16.82 17.11
CA ARG A 26 0.16 -15.48 17.71
C ARG A 26 -0.26 -14.47 16.65
N VAL A 27 -1.47 -13.96 16.79
CA VAL A 27 -1.99 -12.91 15.93
C VAL A 27 -1.54 -11.56 16.49
N THR A 28 -0.93 -10.74 15.63
CA THR A 28 -0.57 -9.35 15.92
C THR A 28 -1.64 -8.41 15.40
N GLU A 29 -1.95 -7.37 16.17
CA GLU A 29 -2.99 -6.38 15.85
C GLU A 29 -2.42 -4.97 15.94
N ARG A 30 -2.79 -4.13 14.97
CA ARG A 30 -2.51 -2.70 14.93
C ARG A 30 -3.79 -1.94 14.65
N GLU A 31 -4.16 -1.07 15.56
CA GLU A 31 -5.28 -0.16 15.36
C GLU A 31 -4.79 1.20 14.82
N SER A 32 -5.31 1.59 13.65
CA SER A 32 -5.19 2.95 13.09
C SER A 32 -6.52 3.70 13.29
N SER A 33 -6.59 4.98 12.92
CA SER A 33 -7.89 5.67 12.91
C SER A 33 -8.84 5.08 11.88
N LEU A 34 -8.31 4.58 10.76
CA LEU A 34 -9.09 4.09 9.62
C LEU A 34 -9.54 2.63 9.77
N ALA A 35 -8.67 1.74 10.26
CA ALA A 35 -8.94 0.31 10.35
C ALA A 35 -8.14 -0.38 11.46
N VAL A 36 -8.61 -1.56 11.85
CA VAL A 36 -7.88 -2.53 12.67
C VAL A 36 -7.21 -3.54 11.73
N VAL A 37 -5.89 -3.61 11.74
CA VAL A 37 -5.10 -4.53 10.91
C VAL A 37 -4.64 -5.70 11.75
N VAL A 38 -4.87 -6.90 11.25
CA VAL A 38 -4.62 -8.17 11.93
C VAL A 38 -3.76 -9.04 11.03
N ALA A 39 -2.62 -9.53 11.53
CA ALA A 39 -1.76 -10.45 10.78
C ALA A 39 -1.02 -11.42 11.70
N GLU A 40 -0.64 -12.57 11.15
CA GLU A 40 0.26 -13.52 11.83
C GLU A 40 1.68 -12.92 12.00
N LYS A 41 2.15 -12.18 10.99
CA LYS A 41 3.47 -11.55 10.99
C LYS A 41 3.38 -10.08 11.33
N HIS A 42 4.17 -9.66 12.33
CA HIS A 42 4.26 -8.28 12.78
C HIS A 42 4.57 -7.30 11.63
N GLU A 43 5.50 -7.65 10.75
CA GLU A 43 5.88 -6.82 9.60
C GLU A 43 4.72 -6.61 8.62
N ALA A 44 3.94 -7.66 8.36
CA ALA A 44 2.81 -7.58 7.44
C ALA A 44 1.67 -6.71 7.99
N MET A 45 1.44 -6.78 9.31
CA MET A 45 0.50 -5.91 10.00
C MET A 45 0.94 -4.43 9.94
N HIS A 46 2.21 -4.13 10.25
CA HIS A 46 2.71 -2.77 10.18
C HIS A 46 2.67 -2.22 8.75
N TYR A 47 3.04 -3.04 7.76
CA TYR A 47 2.98 -2.71 6.35
C TYR A 47 1.57 -2.28 5.93
N VAL A 48 0.55 -3.12 6.13
CA VAL A 48 -0.83 -2.76 5.77
C VAL A 48 -1.35 -1.60 6.62
N GLY A 49 -0.93 -1.48 7.87
CA GLY A 49 -1.24 -0.34 8.72
C GLY A 49 -0.72 0.99 8.16
N ALA A 50 0.48 1.03 7.60
CA ALA A 50 1.02 2.24 6.97
C ALA A 50 0.19 2.69 5.75
N HIS A 51 -0.37 1.73 5.00
CA HIS A 51 -1.30 2.03 3.91
C HIS A 51 -2.62 2.62 4.44
N ALA A 52 -3.09 2.18 5.60
CA ALA A 52 -4.28 2.72 6.24
C ALA A 52 -4.06 4.17 6.72
N ASP A 53 -2.89 4.47 7.30
CA ASP A 53 -2.51 5.83 7.70
C ASP A 53 -2.38 6.76 6.48
N ALA A 54 -1.74 6.29 5.40
CA ALA A 54 -1.63 7.04 4.16
C ALA A 54 -3.00 7.32 3.54
N LEU A 55 -3.92 6.35 3.57
CA LEU A 55 -5.30 6.59 3.15
C LEU A 55 -6.01 7.61 4.04
N GLU A 56 -5.81 7.59 5.36
CA GLU A 56 -6.35 8.61 6.25
C GLU A 56 -5.84 10.01 5.88
N ILE A 57 -4.53 10.16 5.64
CA ILE A 57 -3.92 11.43 5.20
C ILE A 57 -4.52 11.88 3.87
N PHE A 58 -4.63 10.98 2.89
CA PHE A 58 -5.31 11.29 1.63
C PHE A 58 -6.72 11.84 1.87
N LEU A 59 -7.52 11.12 2.66
CA LEU A 59 -8.91 11.47 2.90
C LEU A 59 -9.02 12.83 3.58
N ARG A 60 -8.28 13.07 4.67
CA ARG A 60 -8.37 14.32 5.43
C ARG A 60 -7.76 15.51 4.70
N SER A 61 -6.56 15.36 4.18
CA SER A 61 -5.76 16.48 3.67
C SER A 61 -6.08 16.79 2.22
N THR A 62 -6.28 15.76 1.40
CA THR A 62 -6.36 15.89 -0.05
C THR A 62 -7.80 15.84 -0.54
N ALA A 63 -8.60 14.89 -0.05
CA ALA A 63 -10.01 14.75 -0.40
C ALA A 63 -10.92 15.62 0.49
N ARG A 64 -10.43 16.08 1.65
CA ARG A 64 -11.19 16.80 2.70
C ARG A 64 -12.42 16.05 3.18
N LEU A 65 -12.27 14.74 3.35
CA LEU A 65 -13.28 13.81 3.83
C LEU A 65 -12.96 13.35 5.24
N GLY A 66 -14.02 13.16 6.02
CA GLY A 66 -13.93 12.48 7.31
C GLY A 66 -13.78 10.96 7.14
N LEU A 67 -13.43 10.30 8.24
CA LEU A 67 -13.56 8.86 8.32
C LEU A 67 -15.05 8.49 8.44
N PRO A 68 -15.51 7.37 7.85
CA PRO A 68 -16.89 6.95 7.94
C PRO A 68 -17.25 6.68 9.41
N PRO A 69 -18.44 7.11 9.88
CA PRO A 69 -18.89 6.81 11.24
C PRO A 69 -19.17 5.30 11.38
N GLY A 70 -19.01 4.78 12.61
CA GLY A 70 -19.32 3.38 12.93
C GLY A 70 -18.11 2.59 13.41
N ARG A 71 -18.19 1.26 13.29
CA ARG A 71 -17.10 0.36 13.69
C ARG A 71 -15.98 0.42 12.65
N LYS A 72 -14.73 0.46 13.13
CA LYS A 72 -13.56 0.37 12.25
C LYS A 72 -13.60 -0.93 11.45
N PRO A 73 -13.37 -0.87 10.13
CA PRO A 73 -13.09 -2.06 9.33
C PRO A 73 -11.95 -2.87 9.93
N ARG A 74 -12.05 -4.19 9.80
CA ARG A 74 -10.97 -5.11 10.16
C ARG A 74 -10.35 -5.68 8.89
N ILE A 75 -9.03 -5.55 8.77
CA ILE A 75 -8.25 -6.02 7.64
C ILE A 75 -7.37 -7.18 8.12
N GLU A 76 -7.61 -8.37 7.59
CA GLU A 76 -6.88 -9.59 7.91
C GLU A 76 -5.87 -9.90 6.81
N VAL A 77 -4.58 -9.89 7.16
CA VAL A 77 -3.49 -10.27 6.28
C VAL A 77 -3.25 -11.77 6.42
N ALA A 78 -3.79 -12.54 5.47
CA ALA A 78 -3.74 -13.99 5.51
C ALA A 78 -3.76 -14.58 4.09
N ASP A 79 -3.12 -15.73 3.91
CA ASP A 79 -3.23 -16.50 2.67
C ASP A 79 -4.45 -17.43 2.76
N ILE A 80 -5.60 -16.92 2.35
CA ILE A 80 -6.86 -17.67 2.39
C ILE A 80 -7.09 -18.32 1.02
N SER A 81 -7.06 -19.65 0.99
CA SER A 81 -7.43 -20.43 -0.19
C SER A 81 -8.87 -20.15 -0.58
N ASN A 82 -9.15 -20.03 -1.89
CA ASN A 82 -10.46 -19.74 -2.48
C ASN A 82 -10.98 -18.29 -2.38
N LEU A 83 -10.20 -17.35 -1.84
CA LEU A 83 -10.51 -15.92 -1.93
C LEU A 83 -9.66 -15.23 -3.01
N PRO A 84 -10.17 -14.16 -3.66
CA PRO A 84 -9.34 -13.29 -4.48
C PRO A 84 -8.25 -12.63 -3.63
N PRO A 85 -7.17 -12.09 -4.24
CA PRO A 85 -6.06 -11.49 -3.49
C PRO A 85 -6.47 -10.38 -2.52
N VAL A 86 -7.57 -9.69 -2.81
CA VAL A 86 -8.23 -8.77 -1.89
C VAL A 86 -9.73 -9.07 -1.92
N ALA A 87 -10.29 -9.52 -0.81
CA ALA A 87 -11.69 -9.82 -0.65
C ALA A 87 -12.31 -8.88 0.40
N CYS A 88 -13.46 -8.30 0.11
CA CYS A 88 -14.18 -7.44 1.05
C CYS A 88 -15.57 -8.01 1.30
N THR A 89 -15.96 -8.09 2.57
CA THR A 89 -17.27 -8.56 2.99
C THR A 89 -17.83 -7.66 4.07
N VAL A 90 -19.10 -7.30 3.94
CA VAL A 90 -19.85 -6.56 4.96
C VAL A 90 -20.84 -7.52 5.61
N LYS A 91 -20.64 -7.82 6.90
CA LYS A 91 -21.48 -8.75 7.65
C LYS A 91 -21.77 -8.22 9.04
N GLY A 92 -23.05 -8.23 9.45
CA GLY A 92 -23.45 -7.83 10.79
C GLY A 92 -23.07 -6.39 11.16
N GLY A 93 -23.06 -5.46 10.19
CA GLY A 93 -22.64 -4.07 10.41
C GLY A 93 -21.13 -3.89 10.63
N GLN A 94 -20.32 -4.87 10.21
CA GLN A 94 -18.87 -4.81 10.26
C GLN A 94 -18.30 -5.07 8.86
N VAL A 95 -17.25 -4.32 8.52
CA VAL A 95 -16.46 -4.51 7.30
C VAL A 95 -15.27 -5.40 7.62
N LEU A 96 -15.15 -6.49 6.88
CA LEU A 96 -14.05 -7.44 6.94
C LEU A 96 -13.36 -7.51 5.58
N VAL A 97 -12.06 -7.22 5.55
CA VAL A 97 -11.23 -7.31 4.35
C VAL A 97 -10.15 -8.35 4.57
N ALA A 98 -10.08 -9.35 3.70
CA ALA A 98 -8.97 -10.29 3.66
C ALA A 98 -8.00 -9.89 2.53
N VAL A 99 -6.70 -9.86 2.83
CA VAL A 99 -5.67 -9.52 1.85
C VAL A 99 -4.51 -10.51 1.86
N ARG A 100 -4.18 -10.99 0.66
CA ARG A 100 -2.98 -11.76 0.37
C ARG A 100 -1.96 -10.88 -0.35
N LEU A 101 -0.95 -10.42 0.38
CA LEU A 101 0.05 -9.48 -0.14
C LEU A 101 0.80 -10.00 -1.37
N GLY A 102 1.15 -11.30 -1.42
CA GLY A 102 1.96 -11.86 -2.50
C GLY A 102 3.41 -11.42 -2.42
N ASP A 103 4.08 -11.32 -3.56
CA ASP A 103 5.48 -10.88 -3.64
C ASP A 103 5.63 -9.35 -3.46
N ALA A 104 6.87 -8.88 -3.36
CA ALA A 104 7.21 -7.47 -3.17
C ALA A 104 6.72 -6.55 -4.31
N THR A 105 6.46 -7.09 -5.50
CA THR A 105 5.94 -6.31 -6.65
C THR A 105 4.44 -6.07 -6.51
N GLN A 106 3.72 -7.07 -5.98
CA GLN A 106 2.26 -7.05 -5.84
C GLN A 106 1.79 -6.44 -4.52
N ALA A 107 2.58 -6.60 -3.45
CA ALA A 107 2.22 -6.21 -2.09
C ALA A 107 1.75 -4.75 -1.96
N PRO A 108 2.38 -3.72 -2.59
CA PRO A 108 1.96 -2.34 -2.42
C PRO A 108 0.55 -2.08 -2.92
N LEU A 109 0.23 -2.56 -4.12
CA LEU A 109 -1.09 -2.36 -4.72
C LEU A 109 -2.17 -3.14 -3.96
N ARG A 110 -1.88 -4.36 -3.52
CA ARG A 110 -2.85 -5.17 -2.76
C ARG A 110 -3.12 -4.63 -1.37
N ALA A 111 -2.09 -4.17 -0.66
CA ALA A 111 -2.27 -3.49 0.63
C ALA A 111 -3.09 -2.20 0.47
N SER A 112 -2.75 -1.38 -0.53
CA SER A 112 -3.49 -0.17 -0.85
C SER A 112 -4.94 -0.43 -1.28
N GLU A 113 -5.19 -1.48 -2.06
CA GLU A 113 -6.53 -1.87 -2.47
C GLU A 113 -7.35 -2.39 -1.29
N ALA A 114 -6.74 -3.14 -0.37
CA ALA A 114 -7.41 -3.62 0.84
C ALA A 114 -7.90 -2.46 1.71
N VAL A 115 -7.05 -1.45 1.95
CA VAL A 115 -7.45 -0.26 2.71
C VAL A 115 -8.49 0.57 1.96
N ALA A 116 -8.37 0.71 0.63
CA ALA A 116 -9.35 1.41 -0.19
C ALA A 116 -10.74 0.76 -0.12
N ARG A 117 -10.81 -0.56 -0.29
CA ARG A 117 -12.05 -1.33 -0.17
C ARG A 117 -12.64 -1.23 1.24
N SER A 118 -11.79 -1.26 2.28
CA SER A 118 -12.25 -1.12 3.66
C SER A 118 -12.97 0.21 3.91
N TRP A 119 -12.43 1.31 3.38
CA TRP A 119 -13.03 2.63 3.53
C TRP A 119 -14.29 2.77 2.67
N LEU A 120 -14.26 2.30 1.42
CA LEU A 120 -15.42 2.35 0.51
C LEU A 120 -16.61 1.57 1.08
N ALA A 121 -16.37 0.36 1.59
CA ALA A 121 -17.40 -0.46 2.23
C ALA A 121 -17.92 0.17 3.53
N ALA A 122 -17.05 0.80 4.33
CA ALA A 122 -17.47 1.51 5.54
C ALA A 122 -18.31 2.76 5.22
N ALA A 123 -17.94 3.51 4.18
CA ALA A 123 -18.72 4.65 3.69
C ALA A 123 -20.09 4.23 3.16
N SER A 124 -20.15 3.11 2.42
CA SER A 124 -21.42 2.52 1.95
C SER A 124 -22.30 2.04 3.11
N LEU A 125 -21.71 1.38 4.11
CA LEU A 125 -22.42 0.94 5.31
C LEU A 125 -22.97 2.12 6.11
N ALA A 126 -22.20 3.20 6.28
CA ALA A 126 -22.65 4.42 6.94
C ALA A 126 -23.81 5.12 6.20
N GLY A 127 -23.90 4.93 4.88
CA GLY A 127 -25.01 5.40 4.05
C GLY A 127 -26.24 4.49 4.04
N SER A 128 -26.29 3.46 4.90
CA SER A 128 -27.38 2.47 4.97
C SER A 128 -27.64 1.70 3.66
N GLN A 129 -26.64 1.61 2.79
CA GLN A 129 -26.68 0.85 1.54
C GLN A 129 -25.43 -0.01 1.42
N PRO A 130 -25.26 -1.04 2.29
CA PRO A 130 -24.06 -1.86 2.30
C PRO A 130 -23.93 -2.65 1.00
N THR A 131 -22.77 -2.54 0.36
CA THR A 131 -22.37 -3.38 -0.77
C THR A 131 -21.01 -4.01 -0.51
N ASN A 132 -20.81 -5.22 -1.05
CA ASN A 132 -19.49 -5.86 -1.08
C ASN A 132 -18.69 -5.44 -2.33
N GLU A 133 -19.36 -4.81 -3.30
CA GLU A 133 -18.82 -4.48 -4.61
C GLU A 133 -18.90 -2.96 -4.83
N PRO A 134 -17.82 -2.22 -4.53
CA PRO A 134 -17.72 -0.83 -4.94
C PRO A 134 -17.57 -0.72 -6.46
N ALA A 135 -17.78 0.48 -7.00
CA ALA A 135 -17.60 0.76 -8.42
C ALA A 135 -16.17 0.37 -8.86
N PRO A 136 -15.99 -0.39 -9.96
CA PRO A 136 -14.71 -1.04 -10.26
C PRO A 136 -13.49 -0.11 -10.38
N TRP A 137 -13.71 1.14 -10.80
CA TRP A 137 -12.64 2.14 -10.90
C TRP A 137 -12.10 2.63 -9.55
N ALA A 138 -12.92 2.61 -8.50
CA ALA A 138 -12.62 3.34 -7.26
C ALA A 138 -11.53 2.67 -6.40
N PRO A 139 -11.57 1.36 -6.11
CA PRO A 139 -10.50 0.70 -5.39
C PRO A 139 -9.11 0.88 -6.02
N PRO A 140 -8.87 0.60 -7.33
CA PRO A 140 -7.54 0.76 -7.92
C PRO A 140 -7.10 2.23 -8.00
N ALA A 141 -8.03 3.17 -8.18
CA ALA A 141 -7.75 4.60 -8.19
C ALA A 141 -7.27 5.12 -6.82
N ILE A 142 -8.01 4.80 -5.76
CA ILE A 142 -7.60 5.14 -4.38
C ILE A 142 -6.30 4.41 -4.04
N ALA A 143 -6.18 3.15 -4.43
CA ALA A 143 -4.97 2.38 -4.15
C ALA A 143 -3.73 2.99 -4.80
N ALA A 144 -3.83 3.44 -6.05
CA ALA A 144 -2.75 4.12 -6.75
C ALA A 144 -2.37 5.45 -6.08
N GLU A 145 -3.35 6.21 -5.56
CA GLU A 145 -3.07 7.44 -4.81
C GLU A 145 -2.37 7.16 -3.47
N VAL A 146 -2.75 6.10 -2.75
CA VAL A 146 -2.05 5.65 -1.53
C VAL A 146 -0.61 5.24 -1.84
N VAL A 147 -0.40 4.46 -2.90
CA VAL A 147 0.96 4.09 -3.35
C VAL A 147 1.76 5.34 -3.74
N ALA A 148 1.13 6.31 -4.42
CA ALA A 148 1.78 7.56 -4.81
C ALA A 148 2.23 8.39 -3.59
N GLN A 149 1.48 8.35 -2.48
CA GLN A 149 1.85 9.04 -1.24
C GLN A 149 3.00 8.35 -0.52
N LEU A 150 2.94 7.03 -0.40
CA LEU A 150 4.00 6.25 0.24
C LEU A 150 5.28 6.24 -0.60
N ARG A 151 5.17 6.33 -1.93
CA ARG A 151 6.28 6.22 -2.87
C ARG A 151 6.33 7.44 -3.82
N PRO A 152 6.74 8.63 -3.35
CA PRO A 152 6.74 9.85 -4.16
C PRO A 152 7.52 9.75 -5.48
N ALA A 153 8.64 9.01 -5.50
CA ALA A 153 9.43 8.75 -6.70
C ALA A 153 8.64 7.98 -7.78
N MET A 154 7.68 7.13 -7.38
CA MET A 154 6.80 6.41 -8.29
C MET A 154 5.88 7.37 -9.06
N VAL A 155 5.53 8.51 -8.46
CA VAL A 155 4.64 9.49 -9.08
C VAL A 155 5.32 10.17 -10.27
N ASP A 156 6.62 10.47 -10.17
CA ASP A 156 7.39 11.01 -11.29
C ASP A 156 7.53 9.99 -12.42
N PHE A 157 7.83 8.75 -12.05
CA PHE A 157 7.91 7.63 -13.00
C PHE A 157 6.59 7.42 -13.75
N TRP A 158 5.46 7.36 -13.05
CA TRP A 158 4.13 7.18 -13.65
C TRP A 158 3.74 8.33 -14.57
N TYR A 159 4.03 9.60 -14.20
CA TYR A 159 3.74 10.72 -15.08
C TYR A 159 4.60 10.68 -16.35
N ARG A 160 5.88 10.34 -16.23
CA ARG A 160 6.76 10.18 -17.41
C ARG A 160 6.29 9.05 -18.32
N GLN A 161 5.94 7.89 -17.76
CA GLN A 161 5.37 6.79 -18.53
C GLN A 161 4.06 7.21 -19.21
N ALA A 162 3.22 8.01 -18.56
CA ALA A 162 1.96 8.47 -19.13
C ALA A 162 2.16 9.42 -20.33
N THR A 163 3.25 10.19 -20.34
CA THR A 163 3.64 11.00 -21.51
C THR A 163 4.06 10.13 -22.69
N LEU A 164 4.71 8.99 -22.43
CA LEU A 164 5.25 8.11 -23.47
C LEU A 164 4.22 7.08 -23.99
N ASN A 165 3.30 6.67 -23.13
CA ASN A 165 2.34 5.60 -23.43
C ASN A 165 1.00 6.17 -23.89
N ARG A 166 0.32 5.41 -24.77
CA ARG A 166 -1.05 5.71 -25.19
C ARG A 166 -1.98 5.73 -23.96
N PRO A 167 -2.90 6.70 -23.85
CA PRO A 167 -3.92 6.69 -22.80
C PRO A 167 -4.77 5.42 -22.88
N ALA A 168 -5.10 4.84 -21.73
CA ALA A 168 -6.13 3.80 -21.64
C ALA A 168 -7.49 4.35 -22.06
N ALA A 169 -8.35 3.50 -22.61
CA ALA A 169 -9.72 3.89 -22.90
C ALA A 169 -10.47 4.18 -21.59
N LEU A 170 -11.39 5.14 -21.58
CA LEU A 170 -12.16 5.47 -20.38
C LEU A 170 -12.95 4.26 -19.89
N THR A 171 -13.45 3.42 -20.80
CA THR A 171 -14.15 2.18 -20.47
C THR A 171 -13.26 1.19 -19.71
N GLU A 172 -11.96 1.12 -20.02
CA GLU A 172 -11.00 0.29 -19.29
C GLU A 172 -10.73 0.84 -17.89
N VAL A 173 -10.63 2.17 -17.77
CA VAL A 173 -10.46 2.86 -16.49
C VAL A 173 -11.68 2.65 -15.60
N ILE A 174 -12.89 2.87 -16.14
CA ILE A 174 -14.16 2.69 -15.40
C ILE A 174 -14.35 1.23 -14.96
N ALA A 175 -13.95 0.28 -15.81
CA ALA A 175 -14.01 -1.15 -15.50
C ALA A 175 -12.92 -1.61 -14.50
N GLY A 176 -12.05 -0.72 -14.01
CA GLY A 176 -10.97 -1.06 -13.08
C GLY A 176 -9.86 -1.92 -13.71
N LYS A 177 -9.74 -1.89 -15.05
CA LYS A 177 -8.77 -2.70 -15.81
C LYS A 177 -7.54 -1.92 -16.28
N ALA A 178 -7.55 -0.60 -16.08
CA ALA A 178 -6.42 0.24 -16.47
C ALA A 178 -5.22 0.05 -15.52
N ASP A 179 -4.02 0.38 -16.02
CA ASP A 179 -2.81 0.40 -15.21
C ASP A 179 -2.96 1.34 -14.00
N PRO A 180 -2.26 1.07 -12.86
CA PRO A 180 -2.27 1.94 -11.68
C PRO A 180 -1.97 3.41 -12.00
N ARG A 181 -1.09 3.65 -12.97
CA ARG A 181 -0.79 4.98 -13.52
C ARG A 181 -2.03 5.70 -14.03
N GLU A 182 -2.84 5.04 -14.86
CA GLU A 182 -4.04 5.65 -15.45
C GLU A 182 -5.13 5.80 -14.38
N SER A 183 -5.25 4.86 -13.44
CA SER A 183 -6.13 5.00 -12.28
C SER A 183 -5.77 6.20 -11.40
N LEU A 184 -4.47 6.45 -11.17
CA LEU A 184 -3.99 7.64 -10.47
C LEU A 184 -4.36 8.93 -11.21
N LEU A 185 -4.10 8.99 -12.52
CA LEU A 185 -4.42 10.16 -13.32
C LEU A 185 -5.93 10.41 -13.36
N PHE A 186 -6.74 9.35 -13.40
CA PHE A 186 -8.19 9.45 -13.38
C PHE A 186 -8.73 10.07 -12.09
N ILE A 187 -8.32 9.58 -10.91
CA ILE A 187 -8.80 10.16 -9.65
C ILE A 187 -8.34 11.60 -9.43
N ARG A 188 -7.14 11.94 -9.93
CA ARG A 188 -6.64 13.32 -9.91
C ARG A 188 -7.39 14.23 -10.88
N ALA A 189 -7.77 13.72 -12.05
CA ALA A 189 -8.62 14.44 -13.00
C ALA A 189 -10.00 14.69 -12.40
N LEU A 190 -10.64 13.67 -11.84
CA LEU A 190 -11.91 13.80 -11.11
C LEU A 190 -11.83 14.88 -10.03
N ARG A 191 -10.79 14.82 -9.18
CA ARG A 191 -10.61 15.78 -8.09
C ARG A 191 -10.33 17.20 -8.57
N ARG A 192 -9.68 17.39 -9.73
CA ARG A 192 -9.45 18.71 -10.33
C ARG A 192 -10.74 19.34 -10.87
N ASN A 193 -11.67 18.50 -11.32
CA ASN A 193 -12.94 18.92 -11.91
C ASN A 193 -14.10 19.01 -10.91
N LEU A 194 -13.92 18.51 -9.68
CA LEU A 194 -14.93 18.50 -8.63
C LEU A 194 -14.53 19.40 -7.45
N SER A 195 -15.51 20.02 -6.80
CA SER A 195 -15.28 20.58 -5.46
C SER A 195 -14.97 19.46 -4.47
N ALA A 196 -14.33 19.77 -3.34
CA ALA A 196 -14.03 18.75 -2.33
C ALA A 196 -15.29 18.02 -1.82
N GLN A 197 -16.40 18.76 -1.66
CA GLN A 197 -17.68 18.17 -1.29
C GLN A 197 -18.22 17.23 -2.37
N ALA A 198 -18.21 17.66 -3.64
CA ALA A 198 -18.70 16.84 -4.75
C ALA A 198 -17.82 15.59 -4.95
N PHE A 199 -16.50 15.72 -4.81
CA PHE A 199 -15.57 14.60 -4.83
C PHE A 199 -15.88 13.58 -3.72
N GLY A 200 -16.19 14.05 -2.52
CA GLY A 200 -16.67 13.20 -1.42
C GLY A 200 -17.94 12.44 -1.73
N VAL A 201 -18.93 13.13 -2.29
CA VAL A 201 -20.20 12.50 -2.73
C VAL A 201 -19.92 11.45 -3.80
N THR A 202 -19.06 11.74 -4.78
CA THR A 202 -18.67 10.79 -5.83
C THR A 202 -17.97 9.56 -5.27
N LEU A 203 -17.04 9.71 -4.30
CA LEU A 203 -16.39 8.56 -3.68
C LEU A 203 -17.35 7.73 -2.82
N ALA A 204 -18.29 8.37 -2.11
CA ALA A 204 -19.32 7.67 -1.37
C ALA A 204 -20.28 6.89 -2.28
N ALA A 205 -20.67 7.49 -3.42
CA ALA A 205 -21.46 6.83 -4.47
C ALA A 205 -20.72 5.64 -5.08
N ALA A 206 -19.42 5.81 -5.36
CA ALA A 206 -18.58 4.71 -5.81
C ALA A 206 -18.49 3.59 -4.77
N GLY A 207 -18.45 3.93 -3.47
CA GLY A 207 -18.52 2.96 -2.39
C GLY A 207 -19.80 2.12 -2.40
N ARG A 208 -20.91 2.68 -2.92
CA ARG A 208 -22.21 2.00 -3.09
C ARG A 208 -22.34 1.27 -4.43
N GLY A 209 -21.31 1.27 -5.26
CA GLY A 209 -21.34 0.62 -6.58
C GLY A 209 -22.06 1.43 -7.66
N GLU A 210 -22.32 2.72 -7.43
CA GLU A 210 -23.01 3.56 -8.39
C GLU A 210 -22.13 3.86 -9.63
N ASP A 211 -22.77 4.03 -10.78
CA ASP A 211 -22.11 4.36 -12.03
C ASP A 211 -21.55 5.80 -12.00
N ILE A 212 -20.32 5.95 -12.49
CA ILE A 212 -19.63 7.23 -12.57
C ILE A 212 -20.03 8.03 -13.82
N LEU A 213 -20.58 7.38 -14.86
CA LEU A 213 -20.92 8.03 -16.13
C LEU A 213 -21.81 9.28 -15.97
N PRO A 214 -22.85 9.31 -15.12
CA PRO A 214 -23.64 10.53 -14.90
C PRO A 214 -22.80 11.71 -14.40
N THR A 215 -21.83 11.44 -13.52
CA THR A 215 -20.89 12.46 -13.03
C THR A 215 -20.00 12.96 -14.17
N LEU A 216 -19.47 12.05 -15.00
CA LEU A 216 -18.60 12.41 -16.12
C LEU A 216 -19.35 13.21 -17.21
N LEU A 217 -20.61 12.87 -17.47
CA LEU A 217 -21.49 13.60 -18.39
C LEU A 217 -21.76 15.04 -17.92
N SER A 218 -21.65 15.31 -16.61
CA SER A 218 -21.73 16.68 -16.10
C SER A 218 -20.50 17.53 -16.46
N PHE A 219 -19.35 16.91 -16.75
CA PHE A 219 -18.13 17.62 -17.17
C PHE A 219 -18.08 17.88 -18.67
N ALA A 220 -18.56 16.94 -19.49
CA ALA A 220 -18.57 17.05 -20.93
C ALA A 220 -19.63 16.15 -21.57
N LYS A 221 -20.12 16.56 -22.75
CA LYS A 221 -21.03 15.76 -23.58
C LYS A 221 -20.44 14.40 -23.99
N ASP A 222 -19.12 14.36 -24.16
CA ASP A 222 -18.37 13.14 -24.46
C ASP A 222 -17.34 12.87 -23.32
N PRO A 223 -17.65 11.93 -22.42
CA PRO A 223 -16.76 11.55 -21.33
C PRO A 223 -15.39 11.05 -21.80
N GLN A 224 -15.30 10.36 -22.94
CA GLN A 224 -14.04 9.84 -23.46
C GLN A 224 -13.11 10.99 -23.90
N LEU A 225 -13.66 12.00 -24.56
CA LEU A 225 -12.91 13.21 -24.91
C LEU A 225 -12.50 14.00 -23.67
N TRP A 226 -13.37 14.11 -22.67
CA TRP A 226 -13.02 14.72 -21.38
C TRP A 226 -11.85 14.00 -20.72
N TRP A 227 -11.86 12.66 -20.73
CA TRP A 227 -10.78 11.87 -20.13
C TRP A 227 -9.44 12.16 -20.81
N ILE A 228 -9.38 12.12 -22.14
CA ILE A 228 -8.15 12.39 -22.90
C ILE A 228 -7.64 13.81 -22.60
N ALA A 229 -8.52 14.81 -22.62
CA ALA A 229 -8.16 16.20 -22.36
C ALA A 229 -7.69 16.43 -20.91
N SER A 230 -8.41 15.89 -19.93
CA SER A 230 -8.08 16.06 -18.51
C SER A 230 -6.78 15.33 -18.13
N ARG A 231 -6.58 14.14 -18.70
CA ARG A 231 -5.31 13.41 -18.58
C ARG A 231 -4.16 14.24 -19.13
N GLN A 232 -4.28 14.78 -20.34
CA GLN A 232 -3.23 15.61 -20.94
C GLN A 232 -2.95 16.87 -20.10
N ALA A 233 -3.99 17.55 -19.63
CA ALA A 233 -3.87 18.72 -18.77
C ALA A 233 -3.17 18.44 -17.42
N LEU A 234 -3.20 17.21 -16.91
CA LEU A 234 -2.41 16.80 -15.75
C LEU A 234 -0.94 16.61 -16.09
N LEU A 235 -0.63 16.09 -17.29
CA LEU A 235 0.74 15.90 -17.75
C LEU A 235 1.41 17.25 -18.06
N ASP A 236 0.70 18.14 -18.75
CA ASP A 236 1.22 19.46 -19.13
C ASP A 236 1.43 20.38 -17.91
N ALA A 237 0.59 20.24 -16.88
CA ALA A 237 0.73 21.02 -15.65
C ALA A 237 1.95 20.62 -14.80
N ARG A 238 2.61 19.50 -15.12
CA ARG A 238 3.80 19.07 -14.40
C ARG A 238 5.04 19.57 -15.15
N PRO A 239 5.96 20.30 -14.48
CA PRO A 239 7.16 20.78 -15.15
C PRO A 239 7.99 19.59 -15.69
N PRO A 240 8.59 19.71 -16.89
CA PRO A 240 9.40 18.66 -17.47
C PRO A 240 10.58 18.37 -16.54
N LEU A 241 10.62 17.14 -16.01
CA LEU A 241 11.76 16.65 -15.26
C LEU A 241 12.95 16.54 -16.24
N ALA A 242 14.10 17.12 -15.88
CA ALA A 242 15.29 17.10 -16.71
C ALA A 242 15.61 15.65 -17.18
N LEU A 243 15.90 15.52 -18.48
CA LEU A 243 15.94 14.29 -19.29
C LEU A 243 16.85 13.13 -18.79
N GLY A 244 17.56 13.24 -17.67
CA GLY A 244 18.59 12.29 -17.23
C GLY A 244 18.13 11.05 -16.45
N MET A 245 16.84 10.89 -16.17
CA MET A 245 16.36 9.92 -15.16
C MET A 245 15.85 8.57 -15.71
N ARG A 246 16.24 8.15 -16.92
CA ARG A 246 15.62 6.97 -17.55
C ARG A 246 16.11 5.65 -16.92
N GLU A 247 17.42 5.52 -16.67
CA GLU A 247 17.97 4.38 -15.94
C GLU A 247 17.77 4.50 -14.41
N SER A 248 17.92 5.71 -13.86
CA SER A 248 17.89 5.97 -12.42
C SER A 248 16.52 5.81 -11.77
N LEU A 249 15.40 5.88 -12.49
CA LEU A 249 14.06 5.74 -11.89
C LEU A 249 13.61 4.30 -11.71
N SER A 250 14.09 3.37 -12.55
CA SER A 250 13.89 1.93 -12.32
C SER A 250 14.72 1.44 -11.14
N GLU A 251 15.92 2.03 -10.97
CA GLU A 251 16.78 1.85 -9.81
C GLU A 251 16.24 2.59 -8.59
N LEU A 252 15.68 3.80 -8.71
CA LEU A 252 14.98 4.49 -7.62
C LEU A 252 13.68 3.79 -7.26
N ASP A 253 12.96 3.15 -8.19
CA ASP A 253 11.87 2.25 -7.87
C ASP A 253 12.43 1.03 -7.12
N ALA A 254 13.55 0.43 -7.55
CA ALA A 254 14.23 -0.63 -6.80
C ALA A 254 14.71 -0.20 -5.40
N ILE A 255 15.14 1.06 -5.23
CA ILE A 255 15.62 1.64 -3.96
C ILE A 255 14.44 2.08 -3.07
N ALA A 256 13.38 2.67 -3.66
CA ALA A 256 12.13 3.04 -3.01
C ALA A 256 11.18 1.85 -2.84
N ARG A 257 11.54 0.65 -3.34
CA ARG A 257 10.91 -0.64 -3.01
C ARG A 257 11.39 -1.13 -1.63
N PHE A 258 12.32 -0.42 -0.99
CA PHE A 258 13.09 -0.92 0.16
C PHE A 258 13.16 0.06 1.34
N VAL A 259 12.01 0.27 2.00
CA VAL A 259 11.95 0.23 3.46
C VAL A 259 11.33 -1.10 3.90
N HIS A 260 12.01 -2.19 3.53
CA HIS A 260 12.03 -3.38 4.38
C HIS A 260 13.04 -3.07 5.48
N ASP A 261 12.54 -2.42 6.53
CA ASP A 261 13.16 -2.47 7.85
C ASP A 261 13.16 -3.94 8.30
N PRO A 262 14.26 -4.53 8.81
CA PRO A 262 14.23 -5.81 9.52
C PRO A 262 13.30 -5.82 10.75
N VAL A 263 12.61 -4.70 11.04
CA VAL A 263 11.54 -4.58 12.05
C VAL A 263 10.16 -4.23 11.43
N GLY A 264 10.04 -4.22 10.10
CA GLY A 264 8.74 -4.18 9.43
C GLY A 264 7.95 -2.87 9.51
N LEU A 265 8.60 -1.72 9.69
CA LEU A 265 7.89 -0.45 9.87
C LEU A 265 7.39 0.22 8.58
N GLY A 266 7.68 -0.30 7.39
CA GLY A 266 7.37 0.41 6.14
C GLY A 266 8.09 1.76 6.06
N ASP A 267 7.80 2.58 5.05
CA ASP A 267 8.44 3.89 4.78
C ASP A 267 8.24 4.94 5.90
N VAL A 268 8.79 4.68 7.09
CA VAL A 268 8.89 5.62 8.19
C VAL A 268 10.16 6.42 7.97
N VAL A 269 10.02 7.74 7.82
CA VAL A 269 11.10 8.67 8.13
C VAL A 269 11.48 8.35 9.57
N LEU A 270 12.61 7.68 9.77
CA LEU A 270 13.13 7.35 11.09
C LEU A 270 13.43 8.67 11.82
N ASP A 271 12.46 9.22 12.52
CA ASP A 271 12.59 10.38 13.39
C ASP A 271 12.41 10.01 14.87
N GLY A 272 12.95 10.85 15.75
CA GLY A 272 12.86 10.68 17.20
C GLY A 272 13.79 9.63 17.84
N PRO A 273 13.59 9.33 19.14
CA PRO A 273 14.54 8.53 19.94
C PRO A 273 14.62 7.04 19.55
N ALA A 274 13.55 6.49 18.97
CA ALA A 274 13.50 5.09 18.52
C ALA A 274 14.32 4.86 17.25
N ALA A 275 14.38 5.85 16.36
CA ALA A 275 15.21 5.84 15.16
C ALA A 275 16.70 5.64 15.47
N ALA A 276 17.21 6.32 16.49
CA ALA A 276 18.60 6.21 16.92
C ALA A 276 18.97 4.79 17.41
N ARG A 277 18.01 4.03 17.93
CA ARG A 277 18.21 2.64 18.36
C ARG A 277 18.19 1.67 17.18
N LEU A 278 17.29 1.87 16.21
CA LEU A 278 17.17 1.03 15.01
C LEU A 278 18.34 1.22 14.04
N ARG A 279 18.87 2.44 13.91
CA ARG A 279 20.08 2.75 13.12
C ARG A 279 21.34 2.03 13.60
N LYS A 280 21.36 1.60 14.87
CA LYS A 280 22.48 0.86 15.48
C LYS A 280 22.38 -0.66 15.28
N LEU A 281 21.30 -1.16 14.69
CA LEU A 281 21.19 -2.59 14.40
C LEU A 281 22.19 -2.99 13.32
N PRO A 282 22.98 -4.07 13.51
CA PRO A 282 24.01 -4.49 12.55
C PRO A 282 23.47 -4.71 11.13
N ALA A 283 22.30 -5.35 11.02
CA ALA A 283 21.64 -5.59 9.73
C ALA A 283 21.26 -4.28 9.01
N VAL A 284 20.90 -3.24 9.76
CA VAL A 284 20.56 -1.92 9.21
C VAL A 284 21.82 -1.21 8.73
N GLN A 285 22.92 -1.27 9.49
CA GLN A 285 24.20 -0.68 9.10
C GLN A 285 24.81 -1.37 7.88
N GLU A 286 24.76 -2.70 7.85
CA GLU A 286 25.28 -3.50 6.74
C GLU A 286 24.48 -3.25 5.45
N ALA A 287 23.15 -3.22 5.54
CA ALA A 287 22.28 -2.89 4.41
C ALA A 287 22.54 -1.46 3.90
N MET A 288 22.73 -0.49 4.79
CA MET A 288 23.08 0.89 4.40
C MET A 288 24.45 1.00 3.76
N ALA A 289 25.46 0.30 4.29
CA ALA A 289 26.81 0.29 3.74
C ALA A 289 26.87 -0.35 2.34
N ALA A 290 26.17 -1.47 2.14
CA ALA A 290 26.06 -2.13 0.84
C ALA A 290 25.37 -1.23 -0.20
N ARG A 291 24.33 -0.50 0.23
CA ARG A 291 23.61 0.45 -0.63
C ARG A 291 24.43 1.69 -0.95
N LEU A 292 25.17 2.25 0.01
CA LEU A 292 26.09 3.36 -0.24
C LEU A 292 27.19 2.96 -1.22
N ALA A 293 27.70 1.73 -1.11
CA ALA A 293 28.68 1.19 -2.06
C ALA A 293 28.08 1.07 -3.47
N GLN A 294 26.83 0.60 -3.59
CA GLN A 294 26.14 0.54 -4.88
C GLN A 294 25.89 1.94 -5.46
N LEU A 295 25.36 2.87 -4.66
CA LEU A 295 25.13 4.25 -5.03
C LEU A 295 26.41 4.92 -5.56
N ARG A 296 27.53 4.75 -4.85
CA ARG A 296 28.84 5.29 -5.27
C ARG A 296 29.32 4.70 -6.59
N ARG A 297 29.11 3.40 -6.83
CA ARG A 297 29.44 2.76 -8.12
C ARG A 297 28.63 3.34 -9.27
N ASP A 298 27.36 3.67 -9.02
CA ASP A 298 26.45 4.16 -10.05
C ASP A 298 26.61 5.67 -10.31
N ILE A 299 26.97 6.46 -9.28
CA ILE A 299 27.35 7.88 -9.42
C ILE A 299 28.58 8.04 -10.31
N LEU A 300 29.58 7.17 -10.17
CA LEU A 300 30.81 7.21 -10.97
C LEU A 300 30.58 6.90 -12.47
N ARG A 301 29.41 6.36 -12.83
CA ARG A 301 29.03 6.05 -14.21
C ARG A 301 28.21 7.16 -14.88
N GLN A 302 27.90 8.26 -14.20
CA GLN A 302 26.95 9.28 -14.68
C GLN A 302 27.59 10.65 -14.98
N ASN A 303 26.92 11.40 -15.87
CA ASN A 303 27.29 12.72 -16.40
C ASN A 303 27.34 13.81 -15.29
N PRO A 304 28.25 14.82 -15.31
CA PRO A 304 28.56 15.70 -14.17
C PRO A 304 27.41 16.54 -13.62
N VAL A 305 26.30 16.67 -14.34
CA VAL A 305 25.13 17.48 -13.93
C VAL A 305 24.30 16.81 -12.81
N ALA A 306 24.36 15.48 -12.68
CA ALA A 306 23.67 14.73 -11.62
C ALA A 306 24.40 14.74 -10.27
N HIS A 307 25.60 15.33 -10.22
CA HIS A 307 26.54 15.19 -9.11
C HIS A 307 26.01 15.76 -7.77
N ASN A 308 25.13 16.78 -7.79
CA ASN A 308 24.66 17.44 -6.56
C ASN A 308 23.54 16.68 -5.83
N SER A 309 22.51 16.19 -6.53
CA SER A 309 21.43 15.41 -5.89
C SER A 309 21.95 14.08 -5.36
N TRP A 310 22.86 13.46 -6.09
CA TRP A 310 23.53 12.24 -5.67
C TRP A 310 24.53 12.47 -4.51
N ARG A 311 25.21 13.62 -4.47
CA ARG A 311 25.99 14.03 -3.30
C ARG A 311 25.12 14.25 -2.07
N CYS A 312 23.95 14.86 -2.21
CA CYS A 312 23.03 15.04 -1.08
C CYS A 312 22.52 13.70 -0.54
N LEU A 313 22.13 12.77 -1.41
CA LEU A 313 21.72 11.42 -1.01
C LEU A 313 22.87 10.60 -0.42
N GLY A 314 24.06 10.65 -1.05
CA GLY A 314 25.27 10.01 -0.53
C GLY A 314 25.67 10.57 0.83
N SER A 315 25.66 11.89 1.00
CA SER A 315 25.95 12.56 2.28
C SER A 315 24.92 12.19 3.35
N TRP A 316 23.65 12.08 2.97
CA TRP A 316 22.60 11.62 3.89
C TRP A 316 22.82 10.16 4.32
N MET A 317 23.15 9.27 3.39
CA MET A 317 23.46 7.87 3.68
C MET A 317 24.75 7.69 4.48
N GLU A 318 25.75 8.55 4.27
CA GLU A 318 26.99 8.60 5.04
C GLU A 318 26.76 9.10 6.46
N ALA A 319 25.84 10.06 6.64
CA ALA A 319 25.47 10.60 7.94
C ALA A 319 24.50 9.69 8.71
N PHE A 320 23.78 8.79 8.02
CA PHE A 320 22.76 7.91 8.59
C PHE A 320 23.21 7.07 9.81
N PRO A 321 24.45 6.55 9.90
CA PRO A 321 24.91 5.83 11.09
C PRO A 321 25.12 6.73 12.31
N THR A 322 25.27 8.04 12.09
CA THR A 322 25.78 9.01 13.08
C THR A 322 24.81 10.14 13.44
N GLY A 323 23.76 10.38 12.65
CA GLY A 323 22.76 11.44 12.84
C GLY A 323 21.36 10.91 12.82
#